data_AF-A0A2P2KB36-F1
#
_entry.id   AF-A0A2P2KB36-F1
#
_cell.length_a   1.000
_cell.length_b   1.000
_cell.length_c   1.000
_cell.angle_alpha   90.00
_cell.angle_beta   90.00
_cell.angle_gamma   90.00
#
_symmetry.space_group_name_H-M   'P 1'
#
loop_
_entity.id
_entity.type
_entity.pdbx_description
1 polymer ?
#
loop_
_entity_poly.entity_id
_entity_poly.type
_entity_poly.pdbx_seq_one_letter_code
_entity_poly.pdbx_strand_id
1 'polypeptide(L)'
;MQIVYGVALVLASAFAVVRGGHAQDTAVVPAVISFGDSSADVGNNNNRPTAFKANYPPYGRDFVNHKPTGRFCNGKLATDITGQQNFELFYIGLVRFILALVMLVM
;
A
#
# COMPACT_ATOMS: atom_id res chain seq x y z
N MET A 1 18.75 -23.15 49.90
CA MET A 1 18.37 -21.76 49.58
C MET A 1 18.90 -21.30 48.23
N GLN A 2 20.19 -21.44 47.91
CA GLN A 2 20.76 -20.97 46.63
C GLN A 2 20.23 -21.69 45.37
N ILE A 3 20.03 -23.01 45.42
CA ILE A 3 19.54 -23.81 44.29
C ILE A 3 18.11 -23.41 43.86
N VAL A 4 17.27 -23.03 44.83
CA VAL A 4 15.86 -22.65 44.59
C VAL A 4 15.78 -21.32 43.81
N TYR A 5 16.64 -20.35 44.14
CA TYR A 5 16.69 -19.07 43.43
C TYR A 5 17.18 -19.23 41.98
N GLY A 6 18.13 -20.14 41.74
CA GLY A 6 18.63 -20.44 40.39
C GLY A 6 17.54 -21.02 39.48
N VAL A 7 16.76 -21.98 39.99
CA VAL A 7 15.63 -22.58 39.26
C VAL A 7 14.54 -21.54 38.98
N ALA A 8 14.21 -20.70 39.97
CA ALA A 8 13.21 -19.64 39.80
C ALA A 8 13.62 -18.63 38.72
N LEU A 9 14.90 -18.28 38.64
CA LEU A 9 15.43 -17.35 37.63
C LEU A 9 15.34 -17.92 36.21
N VAL A 10 15.71 -19.18 36.02
CA VAL A 10 15.64 -19.87 34.70
C VAL A 10 14.19 -19.97 34.22
N LEU A 11 13.26 -20.30 35.11
CA LEU A 11 11.83 -20.37 34.78
C LEU A 11 11.27 -18.99 34.43
N ALA A 12 11.66 -17.94 35.15
CA ALA A 12 11.25 -16.56 34.85
C ALA A 12 11.76 -16.09 33.49
N SER A 13 13.02 -16.37 33.13
CA SER A 13 13.57 -16.02 31.82
C SER A 13 12.90 -16.80 30.68
N ALA A 14 12.60 -18.08 30.88
CA ALA A 14 11.88 -18.89 29.89
C ALA A 14 10.47 -18.34 29.65
N PHE A 15 9.77 -17.95 30.72
CA PHE A 15 8.45 -17.33 30.62
C PHE A 15 8.50 -15.97 29.90
N ALA A 16 9.54 -15.17 30.14
CA ALA A 16 9.74 -13.89 29.46
C ALA A 16 9.99 -14.08 27.96
N VAL A 17 10.77 -15.07 27.56
CA VAL A 17 11.03 -15.39 26.13
C VAL A 17 9.75 -15.89 25.44
N VAL A 18 8.95 -16.72 26.11
CA VAL A 18 7.65 -17.21 25.56
C VAL A 18 6.62 -16.08 25.44
N ARG A 19 6.71 -15.03 26.27
CA ARG A 19 5.84 -13.85 26.22
C ARG A 19 6.39 -12.70 25.38
N GLY A 20 7.63 -12.80 24.91
CA GLY A 20 8.23 -11.85 23.98
C GLY A 20 7.59 -11.98 22.60
N GLY A 21 6.36 -11.46 22.46
CA GLY A 21 5.72 -11.33 21.16
C GLY A 21 6.57 -10.43 20.27
N HIS A 22 6.88 -10.89 19.06
CA HIS A 22 7.42 -10.02 18.02
C HIS A 22 6.41 -8.90 17.76
N ALA A 23 6.72 -7.69 18.22
CA ALA A 23 6.02 -6.49 17.75
C ALA A 23 6.39 -6.36 16.27
N GLN A 24 5.53 -6.87 15.40
CA GLN A 24 5.63 -6.58 13.98
C GLN A 24 5.18 -5.12 13.83
N ASP A 25 6.16 -4.21 13.83
CA ASP A 25 5.90 -2.83 13.47
C ASP A 25 5.25 -2.85 12.08
N THR A 26 3.95 -2.55 12.05
CA THR A 26 3.24 -2.36 10.81
C THR A 26 3.77 -1.04 10.28
N ALA A 27 4.59 -1.06 9.24
CA ALA A 27 5.08 0.14 8.60
C ALA A 27 3.88 0.95 8.10
N VAL A 28 3.47 1.96 8.87
CA VAL A 28 2.38 2.86 8.50
C VAL A 28 2.97 3.84 7.49
N VAL A 29 2.52 3.76 6.24
CA VAL A 29 2.86 4.75 5.23
C VAL A 29 1.91 5.94 5.39
N PRO A 30 2.38 7.11 5.88
CA PRO A 30 1.49 8.21 6.25
C PRO A 30 0.88 8.94 5.03
N ALA A 31 1.54 8.87 3.86
CA ALA A 31 1.03 9.47 2.63
C ALA A 31 1.66 8.83 1.38
N VAL A 32 0.90 8.76 0.28
CA VAL A 32 1.37 8.37 -1.05
C VAL A 32 1.18 9.56 -1.98
N ILE A 33 2.26 10.05 -2.58
CA ILE A 33 2.23 11.11 -3.59
C ILE A 33 2.46 10.45 -4.94
N SER A 34 1.46 10.52 -5.83
CA SER A 34 1.54 9.95 -7.17
C SER A 34 1.61 11.06 -8.21
N PHE A 35 2.55 10.92 -9.15
CA PHE A 35 2.71 11.79 -10.31
C PHE A 35 2.41 10.96 -11.56
N GLY A 36 1.72 11.55 -12.54
CA GLY A 36 1.38 10.85 -13.77
C GLY A 36 0.56 11.69 -14.75
N ASP A 37 0.07 11.00 -15.77
CA ASP A 37 -0.85 11.51 -16.79
C ASP A 37 -2.32 11.23 -16.41
N SER A 38 -3.22 11.20 -17.41
CA SER A 38 -4.65 10.90 -17.24
C SER A 38 -4.94 9.58 -16.51
N SER A 39 -4.01 8.62 -16.54
CA SER A 39 -4.12 7.33 -15.87
C SER A 39 -4.03 7.41 -14.34
N ALA A 40 -3.46 8.50 -13.82
CA ALA A 40 -3.38 8.79 -12.38
C ALA A 40 -4.32 9.94 -11.96
N ASP A 41 -5.05 10.54 -12.91
CA ASP A 41 -5.90 11.70 -12.64
C ASP A 41 -7.20 11.30 -11.94
N VAL A 42 -7.39 11.83 -10.73
CA VAL A 42 -8.59 11.65 -9.91
C VAL A 42 -9.66 12.73 -10.16
N GLY A 43 -9.48 13.57 -11.18
CA GLY A 43 -10.39 14.67 -11.52
C GLY A 43 -9.80 16.06 -11.33
N ASN A 44 -8.48 16.18 -11.22
CA ASN A 44 -7.76 17.46 -11.08
C ASN A 44 -8.02 18.40 -12.26
N ASN A 45 -8.32 17.84 -13.43
CA ASN A 45 -8.60 18.60 -14.65
C ASN A 45 -10.03 19.18 -14.74
N ASN A 46 -10.96 18.77 -13.86
CA ASN A 46 -12.36 19.21 -13.93
C ASN A 46 -12.51 20.74 -13.80
N ASN A 47 -11.65 21.37 -12.99
CA ASN A 47 -11.70 22.79 -12.69
C ASN A 47 -10.76 23.63 -13.58
N ARG A 48 -10.08 23.02 -14.56
CA ARG A 48 -9.22 23.73 -15.50
C ARG A 48 -9.89 23.91 -16.86
N PRO A 49 -9.57 24.99 -17.61
CA PRO A 49 -10.04 25.19 -18.97
C PRO A 49 -9.26 24.30 -19.94
N THR A 50 -9.51 22.99 -19.88
CA THR A 50 -8.89 21.97 -20.75
C THR A 50 -9.97 21.11 -21.40
N ALA A 51 -9.71 20.64 -22.62
CA ALA A 51 -10.56 19.66 -23.30
C ALA A 51 -10.41 18.25 -22.70
N PHE A 52 -9.31 17.98 -21.99
CA PHE A 52 -9.02 16.68 -21.39
C PHE A 52 -9.71 16.54 -20.03
N LYS A 53 -11.01 16.26 -20.04
CA LYS A 53 -11.82 15.99 -18.84
C LYS A 53 -12.46 14.61 -18.94
N ALA A 54 -12.77 14.02 -17.80
CA ALA A 54 -13.52 12.76 -17.72
C ALA A 54 -14.76 12.91 -16.81
N ASN A 55 -15.37 14.10 -16.83
CA ASN A 55 -16.58 14.43 -16.08
C ASN A 55 -17.87 14.27 -16.92
N TYR A 56 -17.83 13.46 -17.98
CA TYR A 56 -18.95 13.24 -18.91
C TYR A 56 -19.04 11.76 -19.33
N PRO A 57 -20.18 11.27 -19.87
CA PRO A 57 -20.32 9.90 -20.35
C PRO A 57 -19.34 9.60 -21.50
N PRO A 58 -18.70 8.42 -21.56
CA PRO A 58 -19.07 7.17 -20.90
C PRO A 58 -18.40 6.92 -19.54
N TYR A 59 -17.65 7.88 -18.99
CA TYR A 59 -16.85 7.68 -17.78
C TYR A 59 -17.70 7.56 -16.51
N GLY A 60 -17.27 6.69 -15.60
CA GLY A 60 -17.96 6.43 -14.33
C GLY A 60 -19.28 5.66 -14.47
N ARG A 61 -19.58 5.10 -15.64
CA ARG A 61 -20.77 4.27 -15.88
C ARG A 61 -20.83 3.05 -14.97
N ASP A 62 -19.68 2.43 -14.69
CA ASP A 62 -19.65 1.17 -13.92
C ASP A 62 -19.45 1.41 -12.40
N PHE A 63 -19.46 2.68 -11.95
CA PHE A 63 -19.50 3.01 -10.52
C PHE A 63 -20.90 2.77 -9.95
N VAL A 64 -20.96 2.49 -8.64
CA VAL A 64 -22.21 2.26 -7.89
C VAL A 64 -23.20 3.42 -8.04
N ASN A 65 -22.69 4.65 -8.18
CA ASN A 65 -23.51 5.84 -8.36
C ASN A 65 -23.74 6.22 -9.83
N HIS A 66 -23.16 5.48 -10.79
CA HIS A 66 -23.20 5.72 -12.23
C HIS A 66 -22.84 7.16 -12.64
N LYS A 67 -22.00 7.84 -11.86
CA LYS A 67 -21.63 9.24 -12.07
C LYS A 67 -20.17 9.39 -12.49
N PRO A 68 -19.88 10.20 -13.51
CA PRO A 68 -18.50 10.52 -13.86
C PRO A 68 -17.84 11.32 -12.73
N THR A 69 -16.67 10.87 -12.29
CA THR A 69 -15.93 11.48 -11.18
C THR A 69 -14.80 12.40 -11.65
N GLY A 70 -14.52 12.45 -12.95
CA GLY A 70 -13.31 13.08 -13.50
C GLY A 70 -12.15 12.12 -13.70
N ARG A 71 -12.36 10.82 -13.42
CA ARG A 71 -11.39 9.74 -13.69
C ARG A 71 -11.60 9.20 -15.10
N PHE A 72 -10.51 8.97 -15.83
CA PHE A 72 -10.54 8.42 -17.19
C PHE A 72 -10.86 6.90 -17.24
N CYS A 73 -11.47 6.36 -16.19
CA CYS A 73 -11.84 4.96 -16.06
C CYS A 73 -13.18 4.79 -15.35
N ASN A 74 -13.75 3.58 -15.42
CA ASN A 74 -14.99 3.22 -14.76
C ASN A 74 -14.78 2.46 -13.44
N GLY A 75 -13.57 2.50 -12.88
CA GLY A 75 -13.16 1.66 -11.75
C GLY A 75 -12.13 2.33 -10.83
N LYS A 76 -11.51 1.51 -9.98
CA LYS A 76 -10.39 1.94 -9.15
C LYS A 76 -9.16 2.22 -10.03
N LEU A 77 -8.44 3.29 -9.72
CA LEU A 77 -7.12 3.55 -10.30
C LEU A 77 -6.08 2.66 -9.65
N ALA A 78 -4.95 2.45 -10.33
CA ALA A 78 -3.80 1.74 -9.75
C ALA A 78 -3.37 2.35 -8.42
N THR A 79 -3.47 3.68 -8.28
CA THR A 79 -3.20 4.42 -7.04
C THR A 79 -4.16 4.08 -5.90
N ASP A 80 -5.45 3.85 -6.17
CA ASP A 80 -6.38 3.43 -5.12
C ASP A 80 -6.06 2.00 -4.64
N ILE A 81 -5.65 1.14 -5.57
CA ILE A 81 -5.25 -0.23 -5.26
C ILE A 81 -3.98 -0.19 -4.41
N THR A 82 -2.96 0.59 -4.80
CA THR A 82 -1.73 0.79 -4.03
C THR A 82 -1.98 1.40 -2.64
N GLY A 83 -2.94 2.32 -2.51
CA GLY A 83 -3.31 2.89 -1.21
C GLY A 83 -4.07 1.93 -0.30
N GLN A 84 -4.76 0.93 -0.86
CA GLN A 84 -5.45 -0.12 -0.10
C GLN A 84 -4.58 -1.35 0.18
N GLN A 85 -3.59 -1.63 -0.64
CA GLN A 85 -2.67 -2.75 -0.44
C GLN A 85 -1.60 -2.37 0.57
N ASN A 86 -1.28 -3.28 1.49
CA ASN A 86 -0.11 -3.13 2.36
C ASN A 86 1.13 -2.85 1.49
N PHE A 87 1.64 -1.62 1.60
CA PHE A 87 2.70 -1.05 0.77
C PHE A 87 3.95 -1.95 0.68
N GLU A 88 4.19 -2.74 1.72
CA GLU A 88 5.21 -3.79 1.80
C GLU A 88 5.19 -4.75 0.61
N LEU A 89 4.02 -5.25 0.18
CA LEU A 89 3.95 -6.21 -0.92
C LEU A 89 4.22 -5.58 -2.29
N PHE A 90 3.86 -4.30 -2.46
CA PHE A 90 4.14 -3.57 -3.69
C PHE A 90 5.60 -3.14 -3.78
N TYR A 91 6.19 -2.64 -2.69
CA TYR A 91 7.60 -2.28 -2.64
C TYR A 91 8.49 -3.51 -2.81
N ILE A 92 8.22 -4.61 -2.08
CA ILE A 92 8.93 -5.88 -2.25
C ILE A 92 8.74 -6.43 -3.67
N GLY A 93 7.55 -6.31 -4.25
CA GLY A 93 7.26 -6.72 -5.63
C GLY A 93 8.03 -5.91 -6.68
N LEU A 94 8.05 -4.58 -6.55
CA LEU A 94 8.76 -3.67 -7.45
C LEU A 94 10.28 -3.86 -7.33
N VAL A 95 10.81 -3.94 -6.12
CA VAL A 95 12.24 -4.20 -5.87
C VAL A 95 12.64 -5.56 -6.43
N ARG A 96 11.82 -6.60 -6.25
CA ARG A 96 12.08 -7.93 -6.84
C ARG A 96 11.99 -7.93 -8.37
N PHE A 97 11.07 -7.17 -8.95
CA PHE A 97 10.94 -7.04 -10.40
C PHE A 97 12.14 -6.29 -11.00
N ILE A 98 12.55 -5.18 -10.39
CA ILE A 98 13.75 -4.43 -10.81
C ILE A 98 15.00 -5.30 -10.64
N LEU A 99 15.15 -6.00 -9.51
CA LEU A 99 16.28 -6.88 -9.29
C LEU A 99 16.30 -8.05 -10.29
N ALA A 100 15.14 -8.62 -10.62
CA ALA A 100 15.01 -9.65 -11.64
C ALA A 100 15.34 -9.12 -13.05
N LEU A 101 14.94 -7.89 -13.36
CA LEU A 101 15.28 -7.25 -14.64
C LEU A 101 16.78 -6.94 -14.73
N VAL A 102 17.39 -6.48 -13.64
CA VAL A 102 18.85 -6.28 -13.56
C VAL A 102 19.55 -7.61 -13.76
N MET A 103 19.17 -8.66 -13.04
CA MET A 103 19.73 -10.01 -13.16
C MET A 103 19.52 -10.68 -14.53
N LEU A 104 18.55 -10.22 -15.33
CA LEU A 104 18.31 -10.72 -16.69
C LEU A 104 19.24 -10.05 -17.72
N VAL A 105 19.77 -8.87 -17.39
CA VAL A 105 20.61 -8.06 -18.27
C VAL A 105 22.11 -8.21 -17.93
N MET A 106 22.45 -8.90 -16.84
CA MET A 106 23.81 -9.35 -16.51
C MET A 106 24.00 -10.82 -16.87
#